data_AF-A0A1M3EFD9-F1
#
_entry.id   AF-A0A1M3EFD9-F1
#
_cell.length_a   1.000
_cell.length_b   1.000
_cell.length_c   1.000
_cell.angle_alpha   90.00
_cell.angle_beta   90.00
_cell.angle_gamma   90.00
#
_symmetry.space_group_name_H-M   'P 1'
#
loop_
_entity.id
_entity.type
_entity.pdbx_description
1 polymer ?
#
loop_
_entity_poly.entity_id
_entity_poly.type
_entity_poly.pdbx_seq_one_letter_code
_entity_poly.pdbx_strand_id
1 'polypeptide(L)' 'MDELDLENLRVDVTDQDISTARNLWVAARDGDADDARVALLFQDLFRLISAQAQQIADDFRAAH' A
#
# COMPACT_ATOMS: atom_id res chain seq x y z
N MET A 1 7.32 33.20 -2.54
CA MET A 1 7.10 32.00 -1.72
C MET A 1 6.13 31.20 -2.54
N ASP A 2 6.64 30.32 -3.40
CA ASP A 2 5.79 29.54 -4.30
C ASP A 2 4.89 28.64 -3.46
N GLU A 3 3.60 28.74 -3.76
CA GLU A 3 2.53 27.87 -3.35
C GLU A 3 2.92 26.46 -3.81
N LEU A 4 3.57 25.69 -2.93
CA LEU A 4 3.89 24.30 -3.22
C LEU A 4 2.57 23.62 -3.53
N ASP A 5 2.47 23.13 -4.75
CA ASP A 5 1.35 22.47 -5.39
C ASP A 5 0.98 21.19 -4.59
N LEU A 6 0.35 21.38 -3.42
CA LEU A 6 -0.07 20.30 -2.52
C LEU A 6 -1.08 19.37 -3.19
N GLU A 7 -1.66 19.80 -4.32
CA GLU A 7 -2.55 19.02 -5.17
C GLU A 7 -1.82 17.83 -5.87
N ASN A 8 -0.49 17.79 -5.85
CA ASN A 8 0.30 16.77 -6.55
C ASN A 8 1.13 15.84 -5.63
N LEU A 9 0.83 15.81 -4.32
CA LEU A 9 1.44 14.86 -3.37
C LEU A 9 0.84 13.45 -3.54
N ARG A 10 1.13 12.80 -4.67
CA ARG A 10 0.83 11.39 -4.89
C ARG A 10 1.86 10.55 -4.11
N VAL A 11 1.37 9.82 -3.09
CA VAL A 11 2.17 8.75 -2.48
C VAL A 11 2.18 7.59 -3.47
N ASP A 12 3.37 7.21 -3.95
CA ASP A 12 3.57 6.08 -4.84
C ASP A 12 3.68 4.78 -4.04
N VAL A 13 2.97 3.72 -4.44
CA VAL A 13 2.96 2.43 -3.75
C VAL A 13 3.70 1.43 -4.62
N THR A 14 4.84 0.99 -4.13
CA THR A 14 5.75 0.15 -4.90
C THR A 14 5.51 -1.33 -4.61
N ASP A 15 6.03 -2.18 -5.51
CA ASP A 15 6.08 -3.64 -5.26
C ASP A 15 6.85 -3.99 -3.98
N GLN A 16 7.84 -3.16 -3.63
CA GLN A 16 8.62 -3.35 -2.41
C GLN A 16 7.77 -3.09 -1.15
N ASP A 17 6.87 -2.12 -1.18
CA ASP A 17 5.95 -1.84 -0.07
C ASP A 17 4.98 -3.01 0.15
N ILE A 18 4.43 -3.55 -0.94
CA ILE A 18 3.54 -4.73 -0.89
C ILE A 18 4.30 -5.96 -0.41
N SER A 19 5.52 -6.19 -0.91
CA SER A 19 6.38 -7.30 -0.49
C SER A 19 6.68 -7.22 1.02
N THR A 20 7.02 -6.02 1.50
CA THR A 20 7.28 -5.76 2.92
C THR A 20 6.04 -6.03 3.77
N ALA A 21 4.88 -5.46 3.39
CA ALA A 21 3.63 -5.67 4.11
C ALA A 21 3.20 -7.14 4.11
N ARG A 22 3.41 -7.86 3.00
CA ARG A 22 3.14 -9.30 2.90
C ARG A 22 4.00 -10.09 3.87
N ASN A 23 5.30 -9.82 3.91
CA ASN A 23 6.21 -10.52 4.81
C ASN A 23 5.86 -10.25 6.27
N LEU A 24 5.49 -9.02 6.62
CA LEU A 24 5.03 -8.68 7.97
C LEU A 24 3.75 -9.42 8.35
N TRP A 25 2.76 -9.49 7.46
CA TRP A 25 1.53 -10.23 7.70
C TRP A 25 1.78 -11.73 7.86
N VAL A 26 2.60 -12.33 6.99
CA VAL A 26 2.96 -13.76 7.07
C VAL A 26 3.70 -14.05 8.38
N ALA A 27 4.68 -13.24 8.75
CA ALA A 27 5.42 -13.40 10.00
C ALA A 27 4.51 -13.30 11.24
N ALA A 28 3.51 -12.40 11.21
CA ALA A 28 2.53 -12.31 12.29
C ALA A 28 1.58 -13.51 12.33
N ARG A 29 1.08 -13.95 11.17
CA ARG A 29 0.14 -15.09 11.06
C ARG A 29 0.78 -16.41 11.48
N ASP A 30 2.04 -16.62 11.11
CA ASP A 30 2.76 -17.88 11.35
C ASP A 30 3.53 -17.86 12.69
N GLY A 31 3.50 -16.74 13.43
CA GLY A 31 4.10 -16.56 14.75
C GLY A 31 3.07 -16.49 15.88
N ASP A 32 3.47 -15.90 17.01
CA ASP A 32 2.64 -15.78 18.24
C ASP A 32 1.86 -14.45 18.31
N ALA A 33 1.62 -13.78 17.19
CA ALA A 33 0.83 -12.55 17.20
C ALA A 33 -0.66 -12.86 17.47
N ASP A 34 -1.37 -11.95 18.13
CA ASP A 34 -2.81 -12.10 18.33
C ASP A 34 -3.62 -11.90 17.03
N ASP A 35 -4.86 -12.40 17.03
CA ASP A 35 -5.75 -12.33 15.87
C ASP A 35 -6.01 -10.88 15.42
N ALA A 36 -6.07 -9.94 16.36
CA ALA A 36 -6.29 -8.53 16.05
C ALA A 36 -5.10 -7.94 15.26
N ARG A 37 -3.87 -8.31 15.62
CA ARG A 37 -2.65 -7.88 14.94
C ARG A 37 -2.54 -8.50 13.56
N VAL A 38 -2.87 -9.79 13.42
CA VAL A 38 -2.90 -10.47 12.12
C VAL A 38 -3.93 -9.82 11.19
N ALA A 39 -5.14 -9.52 11.70
CA ALA A 39 -6.20 -8.87 10.93
C ALA A 39 -5.80 -7.45 10.50
N LEU A 40 -5.17 -6.67 11.37
CA LEU A 40 -4.70 -5.32 11.05
C LEU A 40 -3.66 -5.34 9.93
N LEU A 41 -2.65 -6.21 10.03
CA LEU A 41 -1.62 -6.32 9.00
C LEU A 41 -2.18 -6.80 7.65
N PHE A 42 -3.20 -7.67 7.68
CA PHE A 42 -3.91 -8.05 6.47
C PHE A 42 -4.64 -6.85 5.83
N GLN A 43 -5.31 -6.03 6.62
CA GLN A 43 -6.00 -4.84 6.12
C GLN A 43 -5.01 -3.84 5.51
N ASP A 44 -3.86 -3.64 6.13
CA ASP A 44 -2.81 -2.75 5.61
C ASP A 44 -2.24 -3.27 4.28
N LEU A 45 -1.94 -4.57 4.19
CA LEU A 45 -1.53 -5.21 2.94
C LEU A 45 -2.59 -5.03 1.84
N PHE A 46 -3.86 -5.26 2.16
CA PHE A 46 -4.96 -5.13 1.20
C PHE A 46 -5.12 -3.68 0.69
N ARG A 47 -4.96 -2.68 1.57
CA ARG A 47 -4.98 -1.27 1.20
C ARG A 47 -3.86 -0.92 0.23
N LEU A 48 -2.64 -1.42 0.47
CA LEU A 48 -1.49 -1.19 -0.43
C LEU A 48 -1.72 -1.79 -1.82
N ILE A 49 -2.20 -3.04 -1.88
CA ILE A 49 -2.53 -3.68 -3.17
C ILE A 49 -3.60 -2.87 -3.93
N SER A 50 -4.63 -2.42 -3.23
CA SER A 50 -5.71 -1.62 -3.84
C SER A 50 -5.20 -0.27 -4.34
N ALA A 51 -4.32 0.39 -3.58
CA ALA A 51 -3.70 1.65 -3.96
C ALA A 51 -2.83 1.48 -5.21
N GLN A 52 -1.99 0.45 -5.27
CA GLN A 52 -1.15 0.18 -6.44
C GLN A 52 -2.00 -0.13 -7.70
N ALA A 53 -3.08 -0.89 -7.55
CA ALA A 53 -4.00 -1.15 -8.66
C ALA A 53 -4.64 0.15 -9.19
N GLN A 54 -5.04 1.05 -8.28
CA GLN A 54 -5.56 2.37 -8.66
C GLN A 54 -4.49 3.19 -9.36
N GLN A 55 -3.24 3.16 -8.88
CA GLN A 55 -2.14 3.88 -9.51
C GLN A 55 -1.92 3.44 -10.95
N ILE A 56 -1.85 2.13 -11.20
CA ILE A 56 -1.73 1.56 -12.55
C ILE A 56 -2.90 1.99 -13.43
N ALA A 57 -4.13 1.99 -12.89
CA ALA A 57 -5.30 2.42 -13.64
C ALA A 57 -5.25 3.92 -13.98
N ASP A 58 -4.76 4.77 -13.07
CA ASP A 58 -4.58 6.20 -13.32
C ASP A 58 -3.49 6.44 -14.38
N ASP A 59 -2.36 5.74 -14.29
CA ASP A 59 -1.25 5.85 -15.23
C ASP A 59 -1.69 5.42 -16.64
N PHE A 60 -2.50 4.36 -16.74
CA PHE A 60 -3.11 3.94 -17.99
C PHE A 60 -4.03 5.00 -18.57
N ARG A 61 -4.90 5.62 -17.74
CA ARG A 61 -5.80 6.70 -18.18
C ARG A 61 -5.05 7.96 -18.61
N ALA A 62 -3.91 8.26 -17.98
CA ALA A 62 -3.09 9.41 -18.33
C ALA A 62 -2.31 9.21 -19.65
N ALA A 63 -2.02 7.96 -20.01
CA ALA A 63 -1.25 7.61 -21.21
C ALA A 63 -2.09 7.50 -22.51
N HIS A 64 -3.42 7.55 -22.43
CA HIS A 64 -4.37 7.34 -23.53
C HIS A 64 -5.37 8.48 -23.68
#